data_AF-A0A821E9P5-F1
#
_entry.id   AF-A0A821E9P5-F1
#
_cell.length_a   1.000
_cell.length_b   1.000
_cell.length_c   1.000
_cell.angle_alpha   90.00
_cell.angle_beta   90.00
_cell.angle_gamma   90.00
#
_symmetry.space_group_name_H-M   'P 1'
#
loop_
_entity.id
_entity.type
_entity.pdbx_description
1 polymer ?
#
loop_
_entity_poly.entity_id
_entity_poly.type
_entity_poly.pdbx_seq_one_letter_code
_entity_poly.pdbx_strand_id
1 'polypeptide(L)' 'DRQQNVYVSDNSNHHVMKWNKGAKEGIVVAGGQGRGNALTQLSHPNGIFVDTLGTLVTIERKI' A
#
# COMPACT_ATOMS: atom_id res chain seq x y z
N ASP A 1 -12.28 0.58 -3.46
CA ASP A 1 -12.89 1.91 -3.26
C ASP A 1 -13.99 2.15 -4.32
N ARG A 2 -14.65 3.31 -4.33
CA ARG A 2 -15.67 3.66 -5.35
C ARG A 2 -15.09 4.00 -6.72
N GLN A 3 -13.80 4.35 -6.80
CA GLN A 3 -13.14 4.69 -8.06
C GLN A 3 -12.64 3.46 -8.83
N GLN A 4 -12.85 2.25 -8.30
CA GLN A 4 -12.40 0.99 -8.89
C GLN A 4 -10.88 0.94 -9.06
N ASN A 5 -10.16 1.48 -8.08
CA ASN A 5 -8.71 1.39 -8.03
C ASN A 5 -8.29 0.00 -7.51
N VAL A 6 -7.14 -0.47 -7.99
CA VAL A 6 -6.50 -1.71 -7.50
C VAL A 6 -5.39 -1.31 -6.55
N TYR A 7 -5.35 -1.96 -5.38
CA TYR A 7 -4.31 -1.77 -4.39
C TYR A 7 -3.56 -3.09 -4.21
N VAL A 8 -2.23 -3.01 -4.16
CA VAL A 8 -1.36 -4.17 -4.00
C VAL A 8 -0.43 -3.95 -2.83
N SER A 9 -0.42 -4.92 -1.93
CA SER A 9 0.60 -5.02 -0.88
C SER A 9 1.84 -5.67 -1.48
N ASP A 10 2.87 -4.87 -1.76
CA ASP A 10 4.12 -5.38 -2.32
C ASP A 10 5.08 -5.69 -1.17
N ASN A 11 4.94 -6.91 -0.67
CA ASN A 11 5.52 -7.33 0.60
C ASN A 11 7.05 -7.14 0.66
N SER A 12 7.75 -7.65 -0.36
CA SER A 12 9.21 -7.66 -0.41
C SER A 12 9.80 -6.27 -0.66
N ASN A 13 9.06 -5.39 -1.35
CA ASN A 13 9.48 -4.01 -1.57
C ASN A 13 9.07 -3.08 -0.42
N HIS A 14 8.34 -3.59 0.58
CA HIS A 14 7.94 -2.83 1.76
C HIS A 14 7.16 -1.55 1.41
N HIS A 15 6.28 -1.64 0.41
CA HIS A 15 5.38 -0.55 0.03
C HIS A 15 3.99 -1.06 -0.32
N VAL A 16 3.06 -0.13 -0.44
CA VAL A 16 1.73 -0.36 -1.02
C VAL A 16 1.61 0.46 -2.29
N MET A 17 1.17 -0.20 -3.35
CA MET A 17 0.95 0.42 -4.65
C MET A 17 -0.53 0.54 -4.97
N LYS A 18 -0.88 1.59 -5.71
CA LYS A 18 -2.22 1.86 -6.23
C LYS A 18 -2.19 2.01 -7.75
N TRP A 19 -3.13 1.37 -8.43
CA TRP A 19 -3.42 1.61 -9.85
C TRP A 19 -4.81 2.21 -9.96
N ASN A 20 -4.91 3.32 -10.67
CA ASN A 20 -6.21 3.85 -11.06
C ASN A 20 -6.85 2.91 -12.09
N LYS A 21 -8.19 2.92 -12.20
CA LYS A 21 -8.90 2.10 -13.20
C LYS A 21 -8.32 2.34 -14.60
N GLY A 22 -7.79 1.29 -15.22
CA GLY A 22 -7.19 1.34 -16.56
C GLY A 22 -5.77 1.91 -16.63
N ALA A 23 -5.14 2.23 -15.50
CA ALA A 23 -3.75 2.69 -15.47
C ALA A 23 -2.79 1.57 -15.90
N LYS A 24 -1.73 1.96 -16.63
CA LYS A 24 -0.64 1.05 -17.03
C LYS A 24 0.48 0.97 -16.00
N GLU A 25 0.55 1.94 -15.10
CA GLU A 25 1.59 2.08 -14.08
C GLU A 25 0.95 2.36 -12.72
N GLY A 26 1.64 1.88 -11.68
CA GLY A 26 1.21 2.02 -10.29
C GLY A 26 1.95 3.18 -9.62
N ILE A 27 1.33 3.73 -8.59
CA ILE A 27 1.94 4.74 -7.72
C ILE A 27 2.12 4.19 -6.31
N VAL A 28 3.26 4.47 -5.68
CA VAL A 28 3.47 4.16 -4.27
C VAL A 28 2.63 5.12 -3.42
N VAL A 29 1.76 4.55 -2.59
CA VAL A 29 0.85 5.33 -1.73
C VAL A 29 1.15 5.19 -0.24
N ALA A 30 1.99 4.23 0.14
CA ALA A 30 2.53 4.07 1.49
C ALA A 30 3.85 3.28 1.45
N GLY A 31 4.79 3.58 2.34
CA GLY A 31 6.11 2.94 2.36
C GLY A 31 7.05 3.50 1.29
N GLY A 32 7.99 2.66 0.82
CA GLY A 32 8.93 3.01 -0.25
C GLY A 32 10.23 3.67 0.22
N GLN A 33 10.41 3.87 1.53
CA GLN A 33 11.66 4.35 2.15
C GLN A 33 12.43 3.21 2.85
N GLY A 34 12.33 2.00 2.29
CA GLY A 34 12.88 0.79 2.85
C GLY A 34 12.11 0.24 4.05
N ARG A 35 12.61 -0.87 4.60
CA ARG A 35 12.02 -1.56 5.74
C ARG A 35 12.21 -0.76 7.03
N GLY A 36 11.15 -0.58 7.82
CA GLY A 36 11.30 -0.01 9.17
C GLY A 36 10.02 0.49 9.82
N ASN A 37 10.20 1.28 10.89
CA ASN A 37 9.12 1.76 11.76
C ASN A 37 8.83 3.25 11.65
N ALA A 38 9.61 3.99 10.86
CA ALA A 38 9.32 5.39 10.62
C ALA A 38 7.95 5.53 9.93
N LEU A 39 7.36 6.74 10.02
CA LEU A 39 6.04 7.02 9.46
C LEU A 39 5.95 6.73 7.94
N THR A 40 7.06 6.83 7.23
CA THR A 40 7.17 6.59 5.78
C THR A 40 7.71 5.19 5.44
N GLN A 41 7.90 4.32 6.43
CA GLN A 41 8.42 2.96 6.25
C GLN A 41 7.37 1.92 6.61
N LEU A 42 7.38 0.82 5.86
CA LEU A 42 6.62 -0.38 6.18
C LEU A 42 7.58 -1.55 6.41
N SER A 43 7.09 -2.62 7.01
CA SER A 43 7.82 -3.88 7.18
C SER A 43 6.92 -5.05 6.79
N HIS A 44 7.16 -5.55 5.58
CA HIS A 44 6.45 -6.71 5.03
C HIS A 44 4.92 -6.56 5.17
N PRO A 45 4.31 -5.54 4.53
CA PRO A 45 2.86 -5.41 4.56
C PRO A 45 2.25 -6.67 3.92
N ASN A 46 1.36 -7.35 4.64
CA ASN A 46 0.76 -8.62 4.21
C ASN A 46 -0.75 -8.49 3.96
N GLY A 47 -1.43 -7.70 4.79
CA GLY A 47 -2.85 -7.41 4.65
C GLY A 47 -3.06 -5.94 4.35
N ILE A 48 -3.99 -5.65 3.44
CA ILE A 48 -4.50 -4.30 3.23
C ILE A 48 -6.02 -4.33 3.27
N PHE A 49 -6.60 -3.33 3.92
CA PHE A 49 -8.02 -3.05 3.87
C PHE A 49 -8.23 -1.66 3.28
N VAL A 50 -9.18 -1.56 2.35
CA VAL A 50 -9.53 -0.29 1.70
C VAL A 50 -11.02 -0.09 1.80
N ASP A 51 -11.44 1.04 2.35
CA ASP A 51 -12.86 1.39 2.46
C ASP A 51 -13.43 1.91 1.12
N THR A 52 -14.70 2.32 1.15
CA THR A 52 -15.37 2.84 -0.07
C THR A 52 -14.85 4.22 -0.50
N LEU A 53 -14.27 5.00 0.41
CA LEU A 53 -13.73 6.34 0.14
C LEU A 53 -12.28 6.30 -0.34
N GLY A 54 -11.60 5.15 -0.19
CA GLY A 54 -10.20 4.98 -0.57
C GLY A 54 -9.23 5.09 0.61
N THR A 55 -9.73 5.14 1.85
CA THR A 55 -8.90 5.08 3.05
C THR A 55 -8.25 3.72 3.13
N LEU A 56 -6.92 3.68 3.28
CA LEU A 56 -6.13 2.45 3.30
C LEU A 56 -5.56 2.20 4.70
N VAL A 57 -5.73 0.98 5.19
CA VAL A 57 -5.08 0.48 6.41
C VAL A 57 -4.22 -0.72 6.05
N THR A 58 -2.96 -0.71 6.49
CA THR A 58 -2.04 -1.83 6.33
C THR A 58 -2.00 -2.66 7.62
N ILE A 59 -1.86 -3.97 7.45
CA ILE A 59 -1.55 -4.88 8.54
C ILE A 59 -0.11 -5.32 8.33
N GLU A 60 0.74 -4.91 9.26
CA GLU A 60 2.18 -5.18 9.24
C GLU A 60 2.70 -5.45 10.64
N ARG A 61 3.87 -6.09 10.70
CA ARG A 61 4.61 -6.26 11.94
C ARG A 61 5.78 -5.29 11.93
N LYS A 62 5.70 -4.26 12.79
CA LYS A 62 6.80 -3.35 13.07
C LYS A 62 8.00 -4.13 13.64
N ILE A 63 9.21 -3.72 13.28
CA ILE A 63 10.49 -4.41 13.62
C ILE A 63 11.19 -3.82 14.82
#